data_AF-A0A7J7HJT3-F1
#
_entry.id   AF-A0A7J7HJT3-F1
#
_cell.length_a   1.000
_cell.length_b   1.000
_cell.length_c   1.000
_cell.angle_alpha   90.00
_cell.angle_beta   90.00
_cell.angle_gamma   90.00
#
_symmetry.space_group_name_H-M   'P 1'
#
loop_
_entity.id
_entity.type
_entity.pdbx_description
1 polymer ?
#
loop_
_entity_poly.entity_id
_entity_poly.type
_entity_poly.pdbx_seq_one_letter_code
_entity_poly.pdbx_strand_id
1 'polypeptide(L)'
;MDGSLDFYLLLVSLTPYFVVAVSHIFLILVNGHADKMRKGLKEIGILKDDRHHSYNQLNPTNIGHYLGMDVHDCSTISYDRPLKPGVVITIEPGVYIPVGFSCPDRYQGIGIRIEDEVLITESGYEV
;
A
#
# COMPACT_ATOMS: atom_id res chain seq x y z
N MET A 1 -0.80 24.75 -5.68
CA MET A 1 -1.21 23.60 -4.85
C MET A 1 0.06 22.99 -4.33
N ASP A 2 0.16 22.81 -3.03
CA ASP A 2 1.31 22.20 -2.37
C ASP A 2 1.37 20.71 -2.78
N GLY A 3 2.54 20.21 -3.18
CA GLY A 3 2.68 18.83 -3.66
C GLY A 3 2.24 17.76 -2.64
N SER A 4 2.14 18.13 -1.37
CA SER A 4 1.65 17.31 -0.25
C SER A 4 0.18 16.91 -0.38
N LEU A 5 -0.71 17.81 -0.83
CA LEU A 5 -2.14 17.51 -0.88
C LEU A 5 -2.49 16.55 -2.03
N ASP A 6 -1.91 16.77 -3.21
CA ASP A 6 -2.07 15.86 -4.37
C ASP A 6 -1.62 14.43 -4.02
N PHE A 7 -0.55 14.32 -3.23
CA PHE A 7 0.06 13.06 -2.83
C PHE A 7 -0.74 12.34 -1.74
N TYR A 8 -1.24 13.10 -0.75
CA TYR A 8 -2.16 12.58 0.24
C TYR A 8 -3.45 12.08 -0.41
N LEU A 9 -4.02 12.84 -1.35
CA LEU A 9 -5.21 12.42 -2.10
C LEU A 9 -4.96 11.17 -2.94
N LEU A 10 -3.78 11.01 -3.55
CA LEU A 10 -3.42 9.77 -4.24
C LEU A 10 -3.42 8.58 -3.28
N LEU A 11 -2.73 8.69 -2.14
CA LEU A 11 -2.65 7.61 -1.14
C LEU A 11 -4.02 7.27 -0.54
N VAL A 12 -4.79 8.30 -0.17
CA VAL A 12 -6.16 8.16 0.36
C VAL A 12 -7.13 7.63 -0.69
N SER A 13 -6.97 8.00 -1.96
CA SER A 13 -7.82 7.45 -3.02
C SER A 13 -7.61 5.95 -3.18
N LEU A 14 -6.48 5.41 -2.72
CA LEU A 14 -6.14 4.01 -2.91
C LEU A 14 -6.58 3.16 -1.71
N THR A 15 -6.53 3.67 -0.48
CA THR A 15 -6.97 2.95 0.74
C THR A 15 -8.39 2.34 0.68
N PRO A 16 -9.46 3.04 0.25
CA PRO A 16 -10.83 2.49 0.28
C PRO A 16 -11.10 1.39 -0.77
N TYR A 17 -10.24 1.25 -1.80
CA TYR A 17 -10.45 0.22 -2.82
C TYR A 17 -9.85 -1.15 -2.47
N PHE A 18 -9.08 -1.26 -1.39
CA PHE A 18 -8.53 -2.55 -0.94
C PHE A 18 -9.51 -3.35 -0.12
N VAL A 19 -10.43 -2.64 0.51
CA VAL A 19 -11.32 -3.23 1.47
C VAL A 19 -12.51 -3.93 0.79
N VAL A 20 -12.89 -3.55 -0.44
CA VAL A 20 -14.00 -4.18 -1.17
C VAL A 20 -13.69 -5.60 -1.73
N ALA A 21 -12.45 -6.10 -1.63
CA ALA A 21 -12.04 -7.39 -2.22
C ALA A 21 -11.82 -8.54 -1.21
N VAL A 22 -12.51 -8.53 -0.08
CA VAL A 22 -12.26 -9.44 1.06
C VAL A 22 -12.90 -10.83 0.88
N SER A 23 -12.53 -11.48 -0.22
CA SER A 23 -12.71 -12.93 -0.41
C SER A 23 -11.47 -13.59 -1.03
N HIS A 24 -10.36 -12.86 -1.13
CA HIS A 24 -9.17 -13.28 -1.86
C HIS A 24 -7.89 -13.25 -1.01
N ILE A 25 -6.91 -14.03 -1.48
CA ILE A 25 -5.58 -14.25 -0.92
C ILE A 25 -4.85 -12.91 -0.66
N PHE A 26 -4.13 -12.79 0.47
CA PHE A 26 -3.42 -11.56 0.84
C PHE A 26 -2.42 -11.10 -0.24
N LEU A 27 -1.76 -12.03 -0.92
CA LEU A 27 -0.89 -11.77 -2.07
C LEU A 27 -1.58 -11.02 -3.23
N ILE A 28 -2.89 -11.23 -3.45
CA ILE A 28 -3.64 -10.52 -4.50
C ILE A 28 -3.81 -9.05 -4.12
N LEU A 29 -4.06 -8.77 -2.84
CA LEU A 29 -4.14 -7.40 -2.32
C LEU A 29 -2.79 -6.69 -2.50
N VAL A 30 -1.69 -7.37 -2.17
CA VAL A 30 -0.32 -6.85 -2.34
C VAL A 30 -0.03 -6.47 -3.80
N ASN A 31 -0.25 -7.39 -4.74
CA ASN A 31 0.07 -7.15 -6.15
C ASN A 31 -0.84 -6.07 -6.76
N GLY A 32 -2.15 -6.14 -6.49
CA GLY A 32 -3.10 -5.14 -6.96
C GLY A 32 -2.80 -3.74 -6.43
N HIS A 33 -2.26 -3.64 -5.22
CA HIS A 33 -1.81 -2.38 -4.65
C HIS A 33 -0.63 -1.77 -5.41
N ALA A 34 0.45 -2.54 -5.55
CA ALA A 34 1.64 -2.10 -6.25
C ALA A 34 1.32 -1.65 -7.69
N ASP A 35 0.39 -2.32 -8.37
CA ASP A 35 -0.06 -1.96 -9.71
C ASP A 35 -0.72 -0.58 -9.77
N LYS A 36 -1.62 -0.29 -8.83
CA LYS A 36 -2.31 1.00 -8.76
C LYS A 36 -1.36 2.14 -8.39
N MET A 37 -0.48 1.92 -7.42
CA MET A 37 0.53 2.89 -7.04
C MET A 37 1.45 3.25 -8.20
N ARG A 38 1.94 2.24 -8.93
CA ARG A 38 2.80 2.44 -10.11
C ARG A 38 2.12 3.31 -11.16
N LYS A 39 0.85 3.06 -11.45
CA LYS A 39 0.06 3.84 -12.41
C LYS A 39 -0.16 5.27 -11.91
N GLY A 40 -0.63 5.44 -10.68
CA GLY A 40 -0.90 6.76 -10.11
C GLY A 40 0.36 7.63 -10.04
N LEU A 41 1.48 7.09 -9.57
CA LEU A 41 2.76 7.81 -9.51
C LEU A 41 3.30 8.19 -10.90
N LYS A 42 3.01 7.38 -11.94
CA LYS A 42 3.33 7.70 -13.33
C LYS A 42 2.44 8.82 -13.87
N GLU A 43 1.14 8.77 -13.59
CA GLU A 43 0.17 9.79 -14.01
C GLU A 43 0.50 11.18 -13.46
N ILE A 44 0.98 11.25 -12.21
CA ILE A 44 1.40 12.52 -11.59
C ILE A 44 2.86 12.90 -11.88
N GLY A 45 3.56 12.12 -12.71
CA GLY A 45 4.90 12.43 -13.22
C GLY A 45 6.05 12.18 -12.23
N ILE A 46 5.82 11.42 -11.15
CA ILE A 46 6.88 11.00 -10.23
C ILE A 46 7.66 9.83 -10.83
N LEU A 47 6.97 8.85 -11.38
CA LEU A 47 7.58 7.75 -12.11
C LEU A 47 7.56 8.01 -13.62
N LYS A 48 8.63 7.64 -14.31
CA LYS A 48 8.72 7.71 -15.78
C LYS A 48 8.05 6.52 -16.47
N ASP A 49 7.92 5.42 -15.75
CA ASP A 49 7.28 4.18 -16.18
C ASP A 49 6.61 3.49 -14.99
N ASP A 50 5.74 2.54 -15.27
CA ASP A 50 4.98 1.79 -14.29
C ASP A 50 5.65 0.44 -13.97
N ARG A 51 6.97 0.27 -14.10
CA ARG A 51 7.64 -1.01 -13.79
C ARG A 51 7.80 -1.21 -12.28
N HIS A 52 7.74 -2.47 -11.81
CA HIS A 52 7.89 -2.82 -10.38
C HIS A 52 9.17 -2.27 -9.76
N HIS A 53 10.31 -2.42 -10.46
CA HIS A 53 11.59 -1.94 -9.95
C HIS A 53 11.59 -0.43 -9.67
N SER A 54 10.91 0.37 -10.49
CA SER A 54 10.82 1.82 -10.34
C SER A 54 10.04 2.22 -9.08
N TYR A 55 8.97 1.47 -8.77
CA TYR A 55 8.20 1.68 -7.53
C TYR A 55 8.94 1.22 -6.27
N ASN A 56 9.67 0.10 -6.34
CA ASN A 56 10.41 -0.41 -5.18
C ASN A 56 11.51 0.56 -4.68
N GLN A 57 11.98 1.47 -5.53
CA GLN A 57 12.89 2.55 -5.12
C GLN A 57 12.22 3.59 -4.22
N LEU A 58 10.90 3.73 -4.32
CA LEU A 58 10.08 4.68 -3.56
C LEU A 58 9.29 4.01 -2.43
N ASN A 59 9.09 2.69 -2.49
CA ASN A 59 8.50 1.91 -1.41
C ASN A 59 9.25 0.58 -1.24
N PRO A 60 10.16 0.47 -0.25
CA PRO A 60 10.94 -0.74 -0.02
C PRO A 60 10.25 -1.76 0.91
N THR A 61 9.03 -1.49 1.40
CA THR A 61 8.34 -2.35 2.37
C THR A 61 7.20 -3.15 1.72
N ASN A 62 6.70 -4.16 2.45
CA ASN A 62 5.47 -4.84 2.09
C ASN A 62 4.27 -3.91 2.30
N ILE A 63 3.13 -4.29 1.72
CA ILE A 63 1.86 -3.56 1.89
C ILE A 63 1.21 -3.81 3.26
N GLY A 64 1.73 -4.74 4.05
CA GLY A 64 1.15 -5.16 5.32
C GLY A 64 1.67 -6.51 5.81
N HIS A 65 1.17 -6.90 6.97
CA HIS A 65 1.49 -8.15 7.67
C HIS A 65 0.30 -8.63 8.51
N TYR A 66 0.36 -9.86 9.01
CA TYR A 66 -0.59 -10.30 10.04
C TYR A 66 -0.36 -9.54 11.34
N LEU A 67 -1.43 -9.24 12.06
CA LEU A 67 -1.42 -8.53 13.32
C LEU A 67 -2.14 -9.35 14.39
N GLY A 68 -1.59 -9.37 15.60
CA GLY A 68 -2.18 -10.12 16.71
C GLY A 68 -1.47 -9.84 18.02
N MET A 69 -0.98 -10.89 18.69
CA MET A 69 -0.23 -10.70 19.95
C MET A 69 1.10 -9.99 19.72
N ASP A 70 1.70 -10.20 18.56
CA ASP A 70 2.88 -9.50 18.07
C ASP A 70 2.49 -8.49 16.97
N VAL A 71 3.29 -7.43 16.80
CA VAL A 71 3.09 -6.45 15.73
C VAL A 71 3.19 -7.14 14.37
N HIS A 72 4.27 -7.88 14.12
CA HIS A 72 4.41 -8.75 12.95
C HIS A 72 4.09 -10.20 13.36
N ASP A 73 2.82 -10.49 13.59
CA ASP A 73 2.37 -11.82 13.99
C ASP A 73 2.56 -12.83 12.85
N CYS A 74 2.67 -14.12 13.19
CA CYS A 74 2.61 -15.21 12.22
C CYS A 74 3.57 -15.07 11.02
N SER A 75 4.77 -14.50 11.22
CA SER A 75 5.71 -14.16 10.14
C SER A 75 6.19 -15.33 9.28
N THR A 76 5.99 -16.57 9.74
CA THR A 76 6.28 -17.81 9.01
C THR A 76 5.11 -18.30 8.15
N ILE A 77 3.94 -17.69 8.27
CA ILE A 77 2.75 -18.01 7.48
C ILE A 77 2.82 -17.25 6.16
N SER A 78 2.74 -18.00 5.07
CA SER A 78 2.76 -17.45 3.73
C SER A 78 1.53 -16.59 3.42
N TYR A 79 1.72 -15.55 2.60
CA TYR A 79 0.68 -14.63 2.13
C TYR A 79 -0.12 -15.17 0.94
N ASP A 80 0.23 -16.35 0.41
CA ASP A 80 -0.47 -17.03 -0.68
C ASP A 80 -1.72 -17.82 -0.21
N ARG A 81 -2.03 -17.76 1.08
CA ARG A 81 -3.19 -18.42 1.67
C ARG A 81 -4.43 -17.52 1.61
N PRO A 82 -5.64 -18.10 1.41
CA PRO A 82 -6.88 -17.36 1.57
C PRO A 82 -7.03 -16.84 3.00
N LEU A 83 -7.39 -15.56 3.14
CA LEU A 83 -7.76 -14.97 4.42
C LEU A 83 -9.07 -15.58 4.92
N LYS A 84 -9.16 -15.83 6.22
CA LYS A 84 -10.34 -16.42 6.88
C LYS A 84 -10.93 -15.42 7.88
N PRO A 85 -12.24 -15.50 8.17
CA PRO A 85 -12.84 -14.72 9.25
C PRO A 85 -12.05 -14.88 10.57
N GLY A 86 -11.84 -13.77 11.27
CA GLY A 86 -11.05 -13.68 12.50
C GLY A 86 -9.57 -13.36 12.31
N VAL A 87 -9.05 -13.39 11.07
CA VAL A 87 -7.68 -12.92 10.78
C VAL A 87 -7.64 -11.39 10.82
N VAL A 88 -6.60 -10.82 11.41
CA VAL A 88 -6.31 -9.38 11.36
C VAL A 88 -5.02 -9.15 10.59
N ILE A 89 -5.02 -8.17 9.70
CA ILE A 89 -3.85 -7.74 8.92
C ILE A 89 -3.73 -6.22 8.95
N THR A 90 -2.54 -5.70 8.67
CA THR A 90 -2.35 -4.29 8.32
C THR A 90 -2.49 -4.07 6.81
N ILE A 91 -2.97 -2.90 6.42
CA ILE A 91 -2.88 -2.37 5.06
C ILE A 91 -2.18 -1.02 5.14
N GLU A 92 -0.90 -0.98 4.78
CA GLU A 92 0.03 0.13 5.07
C GLU A 92 0.76 0.70 3.83
N PRO A 93 0.03 1.18 2.80
CA PRO A 93 0.65 1.78 1.63
C PRO A 93 1.51 3.00 1.97
N GLY A 94 2.75 2.98 1.47
CA GLY A 94 3.70 4.07 1.66
C GLY A 94 4.45 4.44 0.38
N VAL A 95 4.88 5.70 0.32
CA VAL A 95 5.80 6.21 -0.72
C VAL A 95 6.72 7.25 -0.09
N TYR A 96 8.01 7.11 -0.36
CA TYR A 96 9.08 7.93 0.17
C TYR A 96 9.92 8.44 -1.00
N ILE A 97 9.91 9.75 -1.22
CA ILE A 97 10.60 10.39 -2.35
C ILE A 97 11.85 11.08 -1.79
N PRO A 98 13.05 10.53 -2.04
CA PRO A 98 14.27 11.14 -1.52
C PRO A 98 14.54 12.48 -2.19
N VAL A 99 15.26 13.34 -1.48
CA VAL A 99 15.80 14.59 -2.06
C VAL A 99 16.72 14.23 -3.23
N GLY A 100 16.58 14.92 -4.37
CA GLY A 100 17.33 14.64 -5.60
C GLY A 100 16.76 13.51 -6.46
N PHE A 101 15.62 12.92 -6.09
CA PHE A 101 14.92 11.98 -6.97
C PHE A 101 14.47 12.68 -8.26
N SER A 102 14.58 12.01 -9.41
CA SER A 102 14.25 12.57 -10.73
C SER A 102 12.73 12.70 -10.94
N CYS A 103 12.12 13.67 -10.25
CA CYS A 103 10.71 14.03 -10.27
C CYS A 103 10.55 15.56 -10.03
N PRO A 104 9.35 16.14 -10.18
CA PRO A 104 9.13 17.55 -9.87
C PRO A 104 9.53 17.92 -8.43
N ASP A 105 10.26 19.03 -8.27
CA ASP A 105 10.85 19.47 -6.98
C ASP A 105 9.84 19.54 -5.83
N ARG A 106 8.58 19.85 -6.14
CA ARG A 106 7.48 19.92 -5.15
C ARG A 106 7.17 18.61 -4.43
N TYR A 107 7.67 17.48 -4.94
CA TYR A 107 7.47 16.15 -4.34
C TYR A 107 8.71 15.61 -3.62
N GLN A 108 9.89 16.20 -3.85
CA GLN A 108 11.13 15.72 -3.25
C GLN A 108 11.13 15.92 -1.74
N GLY A 109 11.64 14.93 -1.00
CA GLY A 109 11.68 14.94 0.47
C GLY A 109 10.36 14.57 1.14
N ILE A 110 9.30 14.28 0.38
CA ILE A 110 8.01 13.84 0.94
C ILE A 110 8.06 12.33 1.20
N GLY A 111 7.64 11.93 2.40
CA GLY A 111 7.36 10.55 2.76
C GLY A 111 6.01 10.46 3.45
N ILE A 112 5.11 9.63 2.94
CA ILE A 112 3.80 9.40 3.54
C ILE A 112 3.52 7.89 3.55
N ARG A 113 3.01 7.40 4.67
CA ARG A 113 2.39 6.09 4.82
C ARG A 113 1.03 6.28 5.49
N ILE A 114 0.03 5.57 5.00
CA ILE A 114 -1.29 5.46 5.64
C ILE A 114 -1.45 3.99 5.99
N GLU A 115 -1.85 3.70 7.21
CA GLU A 115 -1.88 2.35 7.76
C GLU A 115 -3.16 2.17 8.55
N ASP A 116 -3.91 1.14 8.16
CA ASP A 116 -5.15 0.71 8.81
C ASP A 116 -5.03 -0.76 9.22
N GLU A 117 -5.75 -1.13 10.28
CA GLU A 117 -5.87 -2.49 10.78
C GLU A 117 -7.18 -3.07 10.27
N VAL A 118 -7.16 -4.25 9.66
CA VAL A 118 -8.31 -4.84 8.99
C VAL A 118 -8.63 -6.20 9.58
N LEU A 119 -9.78 -6.32 10.23
CA LEU A 119 -10.34 -7.59 10.67
C LEU A 119 -11.13 -8.21 9.52
N ILE A 120 -10.84 -9.46 9.17
CA ILE A 120 -11.60 -10.24 8.19
C ILE A 120 -12.83 -10.83 8.88
N THR A 121 -14.01 -10.63 8.30
CA THR A 121 -15.30 -11.14 8.82
C THR A 121 -15.93 -12.12 7.83
N GLU A 122 -17.03 -12.77 8.22
CA GLU A 122 -17.74 -13.70 7.33
C GLU A 122 -18.35 -13.03 6.09
N SER A 123 -18.70 -11.74 6.20
CA SER A 123 -19.36 -10.96 5.15
C SER A 123 -18.44 -9.93 4.47
N GLY A 124 -17.17 -9.86 4.88
CA GLY A 124 -16.21 -8.88 4.38
C GLY A 124 -15.14 -8.57 5.41
N TYR A 125 -15.14 -7.34 5.92
CA TYR A 125 -14.11 -6.84 6.82
C TYR A 125 -14.62 -5.71 7.74
N GLU A 126 -13.82 -5.37 8.74
CA GLU A 126 -13.94 -4.18 9.58
C GLU A 126 -12.59 -3.45 9.63
N VAL A 127 -12.64 -2.11 9.69
CA VAL A 127 -11.51 -1.20 9.86
C VAL A 127 -11.72 -0.40 11.14
#